data_AF-A0A067N746-F1
#
_entry.id   AF-A0A067N746-F1
#
_cell.length_a   1.000
_cell.length_b   1.000
_cell.length_c   1.000
_cell.angle_alpha   90.00
_cell.angle_beta   90.00
_cell.angle_gamma   90.00
#
_symmetry.space_group_name_H-M   'P 1'
#
loop_
_entity.id
_entity.type
_entity.pdbx_description
1 polymer ?
#
loop_
_entity_poly.entity_id
_entity_poly.type
_entity_poly.pdbx_seq_one_letter_code
_entity_poly.pdbx_strand_id
1 'polypeptide(L)'
;MADIPSISSGSVGSRFVSQADLDSAKQQRDAEWKAAYARLGQEPPPRPEEDADYDGRSLYERLQSQKTAKQEEWDEKMKLSNQFRSLEEDEIVFLDAVQEDKRSKERKLKDQEAEELLKFRE
;
A
#
# COMPACT_ATOMS: atom_id res chain seq x y z
N MET A 1 -8.73 5.35 -22.27
CA MET A 1 -10.11 4.86 -22.20
C MET A 1 -10.05 3.40 -22.59
N ALA A 2 -10.30 2.48 -21.67
CA ALA A 2 -10.16 1.04 -21.93
C ALA A 2 -11.38 0.55 -22.71
N ASP A 3 -11.14 -0.12 -23.84
CA ASP A 3 -12.18 -0.71 -24.69
C ASP A 3 -12.91 -1.81 -23.93
N ILE A 4 -14.19 -1.58 -23.64
CA ILE A 4 -15.09 -2.58 -23.04
C ILE A 4 -15.58 -3.48 -24.18
N PRO A 5 -15.31 -4.80 -24.17
CA PRO A 5 -15.72 -5.67 -25.26
C PRO A 5 -17.25 -5.76 -25.35
N SER A 6 -17.80 -5.25 -26.46
CA SER A 6 -19.23 -5.28 -26.78
C SER A 6 -19.71 -6.71 -26.97
N ILE A 7 -20.71 -7.12 -26.19
CA ILE A 7 -21.27 -8.48 -26.19
C ILE A 7 -22.26 -8.76 -27.34
N SER A 8 -22.49 -7.83 -28.26
CA SER A 8 -23.69 -7.84 -29.12
C SER A 8 -23.51 -8.26 -30.60
N SER A 9 -22.28 -8.45 -31.13
CA SER A 9 -22.11 -8.61 -32.61
C SER A 9 -21.41 -9.88 -33.12
N GLY A 10 -21.26 -10.93 -32.31
CA GLY A 10 -20.58 -12.17 -32.73
C GLY A 10 -21.49 -13.39 -32.68
N SER A 11 -21.45 -14.22 -33.73
CA SER A 11 -22.06 -15.56 -33.76
C SER A 11 -21.80 -16.29 -32.44
N VAL A 12 -22.87 -16.68 -31.76
CA VAL A 12 -22.87 -17.34 -30.44
C VAL A 12 -21.93 -18.54 -30.37
N GLY A 13 -21.68 -19.23 -31.49
CA GLY A 13 -20.76 -20.36 -31.58
C GLY A 13 -19.29 -20.06 -31.24
N SER A 14 -18.85 -18.79 -31.34
CA SER A 14 -17.46 -18.38 -31.00
C SER A 14 -17.25 -18.06 -29.52
N ARG A 15 -18.31 -18.07 -28.71
CA ARG A 15 -18.30 -17.68 -27.29
C ARG A 15 -18.44 -18.88 -26.34
N PHE A 16 -18.73 -20.05 -26.88
CA PHE A 16 -18.81 -21.29 -26.11
C PHE A 16 -17.44 -21.96 -26.10
N VAL A 17 -16.88 -22.10 -24.92
CA VAL A 17 -15.65 -22.85 -24.68
C VAL A 17 -16.05 -24.25 -24.23
N SER A 18 -15.46 -25.29 -24.84
CA SER A 18 -15.76 -26.66 -24.42
C SER A 18 -15.11 -26.96 -23.07
N GLN A 19 -15.65 -27.94 -22.35
CA GLN A 19 -15.06 -28.39 -21.09
C GLN A 19 -13.59 -28.84 -21.30
N ALA A 20 -13.30 -29.51 -22.42
CA ALA A 20 -11.94 -29.94 -22.76
C ALA A 20 -10.98 -28.76 -22.98
N ASP A 21 -11.45 -27.68 -23.63
CA ASP A 21 -10.64 -26.48 -23.83
C ASP A 21 -10.33 -25.80 -22.48
N LEU A 22 -11.30 -25.74 -21.56
CA LEU A 22 -11.08 -25.22 -20.21
C LEU A 22 -10.09 -26.07 -19.42
N ASP A 23 -10.21 -27.39 -19.50
CA ASP A 23 -9.33 -28.31 -18.78
C ASP A 23 -7.89 -28.25 -19.31
N SER A 24 -7.71 -28.16 -20.63
CA SER A 24 -6.38 -27.97 -21.23
C SER A 24 -5.75 -26.63 -20.84
N ALA A 25 -6.52 -25.55 -20.84
CA ALA A 25 -6.06 -24.23 -20.41
C ALA A 25 -5.69 -24.20 -18.91
N LYS A 26 -6.44 -24.93 -18.06
CA LYS A 26 -6.09 -25.12 -16.64
C LYS A 26 -4.76 -25.87 -16.50
N GLN A 27 -4.57 -26.97 -17.23
CA GLN A 27 -3.33 -27.75 -17.18
C GLN A 27 -2.11 -26.95 -17.66
N GLN A 28 -2.24 -26.16 -18.72
CA GLN A 28 -1.16 -25.29 -19.20
C GLN A 28 -0.76 -24.27 -18.15
N ARG A 29 -1.73 -23.57 -17.56
CA ARG A 29 -1.50 -22.60 -16.48
C ARG A 29 -0.81 -23.25 -15.28
N ASP A 30 -1.24 -24.45 -14.89
CA ASP A 30 -0.64 -25.20 -13.79
C ASP A 30 0.81 -25.61 -14.08
N ALA A 31 1.10 -26.01 -15.32
CA ALA A 31 2.44 -26.38 -15.75
C ALA A 31 3.38 -25.16 -15.76
N GLU A 32 2.93 -24.03 -16.31
CA GLU A 32 3.65 -22.76 -16.30
C GLU A 32 3.92 -22.27 -14.87
N TRP A 33 2.91 -22.37 -14.00
CA TRP A 33 3.03 -22.01 -12.60
C TRP A 33 4.09 -22.87 -11.91
N LYS A 34 4.02 -24.19 -12.02
CA LYS A 34 5.04 -25.09 -11.43
C LYS A 34 6.44 -24.80 -11.97
N ALA A 35 6.57 -24.54 -13.27
CA ALA A 35 7.84 -24.20 -13.89
C ALA A 35 8.42 -22.87 -13.34
N ALA A 36 7.58 -21.86 -13.12
CA ALA A 36 7.99 -20.57 -12.57
C ALA A 36 8.56 -20.71 -11.14
N TYR A 37 7.94 -21.54 -10.30
CA TYR A 37 8.40 -21.78 -8.93
C TYR A 37 9.65 -22.67 -8.89
N ALA A 38 9.73 -23.68 -9.77
CA ALA A 38 10.95 -24.47 -9.94
C ALA A 38 12.14 -23.58 -10.33
N ARG A 39 11.94 -22.57 -11.19
CA ARG A 39 12.98 -21.58 -11.54
C ARG A 39 13.41 -20.72 -10.35
N LEU A 40 12.49 -20.44 -9.43
CA LEU A 40 12.75 -19.67 -8.21
C LEU A 40 13.42 -20.50 -7.11
N GLY A 41 13.50 -21.83 -7.28
CA GLY A 41 14.04 -22.75 -6.27
C GLY A 41 13.15 -22.89 -5.03
N GLN A 42 11.87 -22.52 -5.14
CA GLN A 42 10.88 -22.60 -4.07
C GLN A 42 9.78 -23.59 -4.44
N GLU A 43 9.26 -24.32 -3.46
CA GLU A 43 8.11 -25.20 -3.69
C GLU A 43 6.86 -24.33 -3.93
N PRO A 44 6.03 -24.63 -4.96
CA PRO A 44 4.75 -23.95 -5.13
C PRO A 44 3.91 -24.08 -3.86
N PRO A 45 3.27 -23.00 -3.37
CA PRO A 45 2.37 -23.10 -2.24
C PRO A 45 1.23 -24.08 -2.57
N PRO A 46 0.69 -24.79 -1.56
CA PRO A 46 -0.44 -25.68 -1.76
C PRO A 46 -1.57 -24.89 -2.43
N ARG A 47 -2.15 -25.47 -3.48
CA ARG A 47 -3.28 -24.84 -4.16
C ARG A 47 -4.39 -24.65 -3.13
N PRO A 48 -5.09 -23.51 -3.14
CA PRO A 48 -6.28 -23.36 -2.33
C PRO A 48 -7.21 -24.52 -2.67
N GLU A 49 -7.56 -25.33 -1.68
CA GLU A 49 -8.56 -26.37 -1.87
C GLU A 49 -9.84 -25.67 -2.37
N GLU A 50 -10.45 -26.20 -3.43
CA GLU A 50 -11.69 -25.62 -4.00
C GLU A 50 -12.85 -25.65 -2.99
N ASP A 51 -12.67 -26.39 -1.89
CA ASP A 51 -13.52 -26.42 -0.70
C ASP A 51 -13.17 -25.28 0.28
N ALA A 52 -12.95 -24.07 -0.22
CA ALA A 52 -13.06 -22.90 0.63
C ALA A 52 -14.48 -22.90 1.20
N ASP A 53 -14.60 -23.12 2.52
CA ASP A 53 -15.84 -23.21 3.30
C ASP A 53 -17.00 -22.55 2.56
N TYR A 54 -17.93 -23.37 2.03
CA TYR A 54 -19.08 -22.86 1.30
C TYR A 54 -19.80 -21.84 2.17
N ASP A 55 -19.57 -20.57 1.87
CA ASP A 55 -20.05 -19.49 2.71
C ASP A 55 -21.56 -19.36 2.50
N GLY A 56 -22.35 -19.80 3.46
CA GLY A 56 -23.81 -19.77 3.39
C GLY A 56 -24.42 -18.37 3.31
N ARG A 57 -23.62 -17.31 3.43
CA ARG A 57 -24.06 -15.92 3.26
C ARG A 57 -24.48 -15.65 1.81
N SER A 58 -25.51 -14.83 1.67
CA SER A 58 -25.97 -14.33 0.38
C SER A 58 -24.88 -13.48 -0.29
N LEU A 59 -24.92 -13.40 -1.62
CA LEU A 59 -24.02 -12.52 -2.38
C LEU A 59 -24.08 -11.06 -1.90
N TYR A 60 -25.27 -10.61 -1.50
CA TYR A 60 -25.47 -9.27 -0.94
C TYR A 60 -24.66 -9.06 0.34
N GLU A 61 -24.75 -9.99 1.29
CA GLU A 61 -24.00 -9.91 2.56
C GLU A 61 -22.49 -9.92 2.32
N ARG A 62 -22.01 -10.75 1.38
CA ARG A 62 -20.59 -10.77 1.00
C ARG A 62 -20.14 -9.41 0.44
N LEU A 63 -20.91 -8.85 -0.51
CA LEU A 63 -20.58 -7.55 -1.11
C LEU A 63 -20.66 -6.40 -0.09
N GLN A 64 -21.65 -6.42 0.80
CA GLN A 64 -21.74 -5.45 1.88
C GLN A 64 -20.55 -5.55 2.83
N SER A 65 -20.16 -6.76 3.25
CA SER A 65 -18.99 -6.94 4.12
C SER A 65 -17.71 -6.41 3.48
N GLN A 66 -17.50 -6.66 2.18
CA GLN A 66 -16.35 -6.13 1.45
C GLN A 66 -16.40 -4.60 1.34
N LYS A 67 -17.57 -4.02 1.10
CA LYS A 67 -17.75 -2.58 1.02
C LYS A 67 -17.47 -1.91 2.36
N THR A 68 -18.04 -2.46 3.44
CA THR A 68 -17.83 -1.96 4.80
C THR A 68 -16.36 -2.06 5.18
N ALA A 69 -15.70 -3.20 4.96
CA ALA A 69 -14.27 -3.35 5.25
C ALA A 69 -13.42 -2.31 4.50
N LYS A 70 -13.67 -2.10 3.20
CA LYS A 70 -12.97 -1.06 2.43
C LYS A 70 -13.23 0.36 2.95
N GLN A 71 -14.46 0.63 3.39
CA GLN A 71 -14.83 1.92 3.95
C GLN A 71 -14.14 2.14 5.30
N GLU A 72 -14.16 1.14 6.18
CA GLU A 72 -13.48 1.17 7.48
C GLU A 72 -11.97 1.36 7.32
N GLU A 73 -11.32 0.62 6.41
CA GLU A 73 -9.90 0.82 6.11
C GLU A 73 -9.59 2.23 5.59
N TRP A 74 -10.49 2.79 4.77
CA TRP A 74 -10.33 4.13 4.25
C TRP A 74 -10.52 5.18 5.35
N ASP A 75 -11.57 5.03 6.15
CA ASP A 75 -11.86 5.91 7.28
C ASP A 75 -10.74 5.85 8.32
N GLU A 76 -10.18 4.68 8.61
CA GLU A 76 -9.03 4.51 9.49
C GLU A 76 -7.77 5.18 8.94
N LYS A 77 -7.47 5.02 7.65
CA LYS A 77 -6.32 5.71 7.02
C LYS A 77 -6.48 7.23 7.01
N MET A 78 -7.71 7.71 6.84
CA MET A 78 -8.03 9.13 6.85
C MET A 78 -8.24 9.69 8.26
N LYS A 79 -8.32 8.82 9.27
CA LYS A 79 -8.48 9.24 10.65
C LYS A 79 -7.22 9.99 11.09
N LEU A 80 -7.39 11.26 11.41
CA LEU A 80 -6.31 12.13 11.88
C LEU A 80 -5.54 11.55 13.08
N SER A 81 -6.18 10.72 13.91
CA SER A 81 -5.50 10.04 15.03
C SER A 81 -4.40 9.09 14.59
N ASN A 82 -4.47 8.55 13.37
CA ASN A 82 -3.44 7.66 12.81
C ASN A 82 -2.34 8.44 12.09
N GLN A 83 -2.60 9.70 11.73
CA GLN A 83 -1.62 10.56 11.07
C GLN A 83 -0.62 11.16 12.05
N PHE A 84 -1.02 11.40 13.30
CA PHE A 84 -0.18 12.02 14.31
C PHE A 84 0.04 11.07 15.50
N ARG A 85 1.31 10.76 15.76
CA ARG A 85 1.74 10.11 17.01
C ARG A 85 2.33 11.14 17.97
N SER A 86 2.36 10.83 19.26
CA SER A 86 3.14 11.59 20.23
C SER A 86 4.64 11.49 19.90
N LEU A 87 5.39 12.54 20.24
CA LEU A 87 6.85 12.51 20.19
C LEU A 87 7.38 11.53 21.25
N GLU A 88 8.41 10.78 20.89
CA GLU A 88 9.18 9.93 21.80
C GLU A 88 10.15 10.80 22.62
N GLU A 89 10.63 10.28 23.75
CA GLU A 89 11.48 11.04 24.68
C GLU A 89 12.78 11.51 24.01
N ASP A 90 13.42 10.65 23.21
CA ASP A 90 14.64 10.96 22.46
C ASP A 90 14.41 12.07 21.42
N GLU A 91 13.23 12.12 20.83
CA GLU A 91 12.86 13.10 19.80
C GLU A 91 12.62 14.48 20.43
N ILE A 92 12.07 14.52 21.64
CA ILE A 92 11.92 15.74 22.43
C ILE A 92 13.31 16.30 22.78
N VAL A 93 14.21 15.45 23.29
CA VAL A 93 15.59 15.85 23.63
C VAL A 93 16.33 16.38 22.40
N PHE A 94 16.15 15.75 21.24
CA PHE A 94 16.71 16.24 19.98
C PHE A 94 16.20 17.64 19.62
N LEU A 95 14.89 17.90 19.73
CA LEU A 95 14.33 19.21 19.43
C LEU A 95 14.84 20.30 20.39
N ASP A 96 15.03 19.98 21.67
CA ASP A 96 15.60 20.90 22.64
C ASP A 96 17.06 21.25 22.30
N ALA A 97 17.86 20.25 21.91
CA ALA A 97 19.24 20.46 21.48
C ALA A 97 19.32 21.34 20.22
N VAL A 98 18.43 21.11 19.23
CA VAL A 98 18.34 21.95 18.02
C VAL A 98 17.96 23.40 18.36
N GLN A 99 17.01 23.60 19.29
CA GLN A 99 16.64 24.94 19.73
C GLN A 99 17.77 25.64 20.48
N GLU A 100 18.52 24.91 21.30
CA GLU A 100 19.68 25.46 22.02
C GLU A 100 20.80 25.89 21.05
N ASP A 101 21.13 25.04 20.07
CA ASP A 101 22.13 25.36 19.06
C ASP A 101 21.73 26.59 18.24
N LYS A 102 20.45 26.70 17.83
CA LYS A 102 19.94 27.89 17.14
C LYS A 102 20.08 29.15 17.99
N ARG A 103 19.70 29.11 19.28
CA ARG A 103 19.85 30.24 20.21
C ARG A 103 21.32 30.60 20.47
N SER A 104 22.21 29.62 20.47
CA SER A 104 23.65 29.83 20.65
C SER A 104 24.25 30.52 19.42
N LYS A 105 23.89 30.08 18.22
CA LYS A 105 24.29 30.71 16.95
C LYS A 105 23.79 32.14 16.84
N GLU A 106 22.52 32.38 17.16
CA GLU A 106 21.96 33.74 17.17
C GLU A 106 22.65 34.65 18.19
N ARG A 107 23.00 34.14 19.37
CA ARG A 107 23.77 34.89 20.36
C ARG A 107 25.17 35.24 19.85
N LYS A 108 25.90 34.27 19.32
CA LYS A 108 27.24 34.48 18.75
C LYS A 108 27.22 35.51 17.61
N LEU A 109 26.22 35.46 16.74
CA LEU A 109 26.05 36.45 15.69
C LEU A 109 25.81 37.84 16.25
N LYS A 110 24.92 37.99 17.23
CA LYS A 110 24.67 39.28 17.90
C LYS A 110 25.91 39.84 18.58
N ASP A 111 26.68 38.98 19.25
CA ASP A 111 27.92 39.38 19.92
C ASP A 111 28.97 39.83 18.89
N GLN A 112 29.12 39.10 17.78
CA GLN A 112 30.01 39.46 16.67
C GLN A 112 29.60 40.79 16.01
N GLU A 113 28.31 40.96 15.71
CA GLU A 113 27.77 42.22 15.16
C GLU A 113 28.02 43.39 16.11
N ALA A 114 27.82 43.20 17.41
CA ALA A 114 28.07 44.23 18.41
C ALA A 114 29.56 44.62 18.48
N GLU A 115 30.47 43.64 18.44
CA GLU A 115 31.92 43.91 18.40
C GLU A 115 32.35 44.66 17.13
N GLU A 116 31.82 44.30 15.97
CA GLU A 116 32.11 44.98 14.70
C GLU A 116 31.60 46.43 14.71
N LEU A 117 30.41 46.68 15.25
CA LEU A 117 29.85 48.03 15.41
C LEU A 117 30.68 48.89 16.38
N LEU A 118 31.21 48.31 17.46
CA LEU A 118 32.10 49.02 18.38
C LEU A 118 33.42 49.40 17.69
N LYS A 119 34.03 48.47 16.94
CA LYS A 119 35.26 48.73 16.16
C LYS A 119 35.08 49.80 15.08
N PHE A 120 33.89 49.92 14.49
CA PHE A 120 33.59 50.95 13.51
C PHE A 120 33.43 52.35 14.14
N ARG A 121 33.07 52.42 15.43
CA ARG A 121 32.79 53.67 16.14
C ARG A 121 34.03 54.30 16.77
N GLU A 122 35.09 53.53 17.00
CA GLU A 122 36.44 54.04 17.32
C GLU A 122 37.13 54.64 16.07
#